data_AF-A0A1Q9B3L0-F1
#
_entry.id   AF-A0A1Q9B3L0-F1
#
_cell.length_a   1.000
_cell.length_b   1.000
_cell.length_c   1.000
_cell.angle_alpha   90.00
_cell.angle_beta   90.00
_cell.angle_gamma   90.00
#
_symmetry.space_group_name_H-M   'P 1'
#
loop_
_entity.id
_entity.type
_entity.pdbx_description
1 polymer ?
#
loop_
_entity_poly.entity_id
_entity_poly.type
_entity_poly.pdbx_seq_one_letter_code
_entity_poly.pdbx_strand_id
1 'polypeptide(L)'
;MAHYYEAHSHEVLAGDWGAVSAVAAGIHNVYNGIEDILLSIARDVDDYVPTGGSAHQDILDQMAAAINGRRPALLNLSLYDHLFELKAFRHLVRHKYGFDLKPEKVAANFDLINAIFPEFIDAVVSLEKAMLEEIHDPANESKPGSR
;
A
#
# COMPACT_ATOMS: atom_id res chain seq x y z
N MET A 1 6.93 12.12 -9.84
CA MET A 1 5.49 12.29 -10.11
C MET A 1 4.98 13.64 -9.63
N ALA A 2 5.26 14.06 -8.39
CA ALA A 2 4.80 15.34 -7.83
C ALA A 2 5.12 16.57 -8.70
N HIS A 3 6.40 16.76 -9.06
CA HIS A 3 6.81 17.85 -9.95
C HIS A 3 6.13 17.81 -11.34
N TYR A 4 5.85 16.61 -11.87
CA TYR A 4 5.15 16.48 -13.14
C TYR A 4 3.68 16.91 -12.99
N TYR A 5 3.00 16.43 -11.95
CA TYR A 5 1.61 16.81 -11.71
C TYR A 5 1.46 18.30 -11.44
N GLU A 6 2.34 18.91 -10.67
CA GLU A 6 2.29 20.36 -10.41
C GLU A 6 2.31 21.16 -11.72
N ALA A 7 3.24 20.83 -12.62
CA ALA A 7 3.38 21.47 -13.92
C ALA A 7 2.22 21.21 -14.89
N HIS A 8 1.54 20.07 -14.79
CA HIS A 8 0.51 19.62 -15.74
C HIS A 8 -0.89 19.51 -15.10
N SER A 9 -1.09 19.98 -13.87
CA SER A 9 -2.34 19.85 -13.12
C SER A 9 -3.52 20.48 -13.86
N HIS A 10 -3.28 21.63 -14.51
CA HIS A 10 -4.28 22.27 -15.36
C HIS A 10 -4.64 21.41 -16.58
N GLU A 11 -3.69 20.74 -17.21
CA GLU A 11 -3.93 19.84 -18.35
C GLU A 11 -4.70 18.60 -17.91
N VAL A 12 -4.35 18.02 -16.75
CA VAL A 12 -5.10 16.92 -16.14
C VAL A 12 -6.55 17.34 -15.92
N LEU A 13 -6.79 18.47 -15.25
CA LEU A 13 -8.13 18.95 -14.94
C LEU A 13 -8.93 19.35 -16.18
N ALA A 14 -8.26 19.82 -17.24
CA ALA A 14 -8.86 20.09 -18.55
C ALA A 14 -9.19 18.81 -19.33
N GLY A 15 -8.77 17.63 -18.84
CA GLY A 15 -9.01 16.34 -19.47
C GLY A 15 -8.10 16.06 -20.65
N ASP A 16 -6.91 16.66 -20.69
CA ASP A 16 -5.89 16.26 -21.66
C ASP A 16 -5.55 14.79 -21.47
N TRP A 17 -5.76 14.01 -22.54
CA TRP A 17 -5.64 12.56 -22.47
C TRP A 17 -4.22 12.11 -22.09
N GLY A 18 -3.19 12.81 -22.55
CA GLY A 18 -1.79 12.49 -22.26
C GLY A 18 -1.46 12.73 -20.79
N ALA A 19 -1.81 13.91 -20.27
CA ALA A 19 -1.60 14.26 -18.87
C ALA A 19 -2.37 13.33 -17.92
N VAL A 20 -3.67 13.10 -18.19
CA VAL A 20 -4.52 12.18 -17.42
C VAL A 20 -3.93 10.77 -17.39
N SER A 21 -3.52 10.25 -18.56
CA SER A 21 -2.96 8.89 -18.67
C SER A 21 -1.62 8.75 -17.95
N ALA A 22 -0.74 9.75 -18.07
CA ALA A 22 0.56 9.74 -17.42
C ALA A 22 0.44 9.72 -15.88
N VAL A 23 -0.43 10.56 -15.32
CA VAL A 23 -0.64 10.62 -13.86
C VAL A 23 -1.32 9.36 -13.35
N ALA A 24 -2.35 8.87 -14.05
CA ALA A 24 -3.03 7.63 -13.69
C ALA A 24 -2.09 6.41 -13.70
N ALA A 25 -1.21 6.31 -14.71
CA ALA A 25 -0.17 5.28 -14.76
C ALA A 25 0.84 5.42 -13.62
N GLY A 26 1.19 6.65 -13.25
CA GLY A 26 2.01 6.94 -12.08
C GLY A 26 1.40 6.38 -10.79
N ILE A 27 0.15 6.75 -10.48
CA ILE A 27 -0.57 6.29 -9.29
C ILE A 27 -0.63 4.76 -9.26
N HIS A 28 -0.97 4.14 -10.40
CA HIS A 28 -0.99 2.68 -10.54
C HIS A 28 0.36 2.03 -10.19
N ASN A 29 1.48 2.61 -10.65
CA ASN A 29 2.80 2.07 -10.37
C ASN A 29 3.20 2.20 -8.90
N VAL A 30 2.85 3.32 -8.25
CA VAL A 30 3.12 3.50 -6.81
C VAL A 30 2.31 2.49 -5.99
N TYR A 31 1.03 2.31 -6.30
CA TYR A 31 0.21 1.31 -5.61
C TYR A 31 0.73 -0.13 -5.83
N ASN A 32 1.19 -0.49 -7.03
CA ASN A 32 1.83 -1.78 -7.26
C ASN A 32 3.07 -1.97 -6.37
N GLY A 33 3.91 -0.93 -6.23
CA GLY A 33 5.08 -0.98 -5.35
C GLY A 33 4.70 -1.17 -3.87
N ILE A 34 3.60 -0.55 -3.42
CA ILE A 34 3.04 -0.79 -2.09
C ILE A 34 2.63 -2.27 -1.95
N GLU A 35 1.86 -2.81 -2.89
CA GLU A 35 1.46 -4.22 -2.87
C GLU A 35 2.66 -5.17 -2.85
N ASP A 36 3.70 -4.88 -3.63
CA ASP A 36 4.92 -5.70 -3.66
C ASP A 36 5.63 -5.73 -2.29
N ILE A 37 5.66 -4.59 -1.58
CA ILE A 37 6.20 -4.52 -0.21
C ILE A 37 5.33 -5.36 0.73
N LEU A 38 4.01 -5.22 0.67
CA LEU A 38 3.09 -6.01 1.50
C LEU A 38 3.28 -7.51 1.26
N LEU A 39 3.40 -7.93 0.00
CA LEU A 39 3.64 -9.33 -0.38
C LEU A 39 5.01 -9.83 0.10
N SER A 40 6.03 -8.98 0.15
CA SER A 40 7.32 -9.34 0.75
C SER A 40 7.17 -9.57 2.24
N ILE A 41 6.48 -8.68 2.97
CA ILE A 41 6.21 -8.85 4.40
C ILE A 41 5.41 -10.14 4.63
N ALA A 42 4.38 -10.40 3.85
CA ALA A 42 3.60 -11.62 3.94
C ALA A 42 4.45 -12.89 3.74
N ARG A 43 5.40 -12.85 2.81
CA ARG A 43 6.32 -13.97 2.57
C ARG A 43 7.31 -14.15 3.71
N ASP A 44 8.01 -13.09 4.08
CA ASP A 44 9.21 -13.17 4.93
C ASP A 44 8.83 -13.15 6.41
N VAL A 45 7.73 -12.48 6.76
CA VAL A 45 7.23 -12.35 8.13
C VAL A 45 6.10 -13.31 8.39
N ASP A 46 5.09 -13.43 7.51
CA ASP A 46 3.89 -14.24 7.78
C ASP A 46 4.01 -15.71 7.37
N ASP A 47 5.02 -16.04 6.55
CA ASP A 47 5.20 -17.36 5.91
C ASP A 47 3.97 -17.82 5.09
N TYR A 48 3.19 -16.83 4.61
CA TYR A 48 2.01 -17.06 3.79
C TYR A 48 1.76 -15.88 2.85
N VAL A 49 1.74 -16.16 1.55
CA VAL A 49 1.46 -15.17 0.51
C VAL A 49 0.10 -15.48 -0.12
N PRO A 50 -0.86 -14.53 -0.12
CA PRO A 50 -2.13 -14.72 -0.80
C PRO A 50 -1.96 -14.97 -2.30
N THR A 51 -2.81 -15.83 -2.85
CA THR A 51 -2.80 -16.18 -4.28
C THR A 51 -4.21 -16.22 -4.86
N GLY A 52 -4.32 -16.22 -6.18
CA GLY A 52 -5.61 -16.28 -6.87
C GLY A 52 -6.23 -14.90 -7.15
N GLY A 53 -7.49 -14.90 -7.57
CA GLY A 53 -8.18 -13.69 -8.06
C GLY A 53 -8.45 -12.63 -6.98
N SER A 54 -8.47 -13.02 -5.71
CA SER A 54 -8.67 -12.14 -4.55
C SER A 54 -7.36 -11.67 -3.91
N ALA A 55 -6.19 -12.08 -4.41
CA ALA A 55 -4.90 -11.84 -3.75
C ALA A 55 -4.64 -10.37 -3.38
N HIS A 56 -5.07 -9.43 -4.24
CA HIS A 56 -4.97 -7.99 -3.99
C HIS A 56 -5.82 -7.49 -2.81
N GLN A 57 -6.96 -8.13 -2.55
CA GLN A 57 -7.77 -7.84 -1.36
C GLN A 57 -7.20 -8.56 -0.13
N ASP A 58 -6.90 -9.85 -0.30
CA ASP A 58 -6.44 -10.71 0.79
C ASP A 58 -5.16 -10.19 1.43
N ILE A 59 -4.27 -9.55 0.65
CA ILE A 59 -3.05 -8.94 1.19
C ILE A 59 -3.33 -7.73 2.08
N LEU A 60 -4.34 -6.92 1.77
CA LEU A 60 -4.74 -5.79 2.63
C LEU A 60 -5.35 -6.31 3.93
N ASP A 61 -6.23 -7.32 3.84
CA ASP A 61 -6.87 -7.95 5.00
C ASP A 61 -5.82 -8.58 5.92
N GLN A 62 -4.84 -9.28 5.34
CA GLN A 62 -3.74 -9.89 6.07
C GLN A 62 -2.89 -8.83 6.80
N MET A 63 -2.54 -7.72 6.14
CA MET A 63 -1.71 -6.67 6.74
C MET A 63 -2.45 -5.82 7.78
N ALA A 64 -3.77 -5.76 7.73
CA ALA A 64 -4.61 -5.15 8.75
C ALA A 64 -4.79 -6.03 10.00
N ALA A 65 -4.58 -7.34 9.88
CA ALA A 65 -4.63 -8.26 11.01
C ALA A 65 -3.30 -8.27 11.79
N ALA A 66 -3.40 -8.22 13.12
CA ALA A 66 -2.29 -8.56 14.00
C ALA A 66 -2.16 -10.08 14.11
N ILE A 67 -0.92 -10.58 14.13
CA ILE A 67 -0.60 -12.00 14.29
C ILE A 67 0.19 -12.17 15.60
N ASN A 68 -0.47 -12.74 16.60
CA ASN A 68 0.10 -12.94 17.94
C ASN A 68 1.46 -13.64 17.88
N GLY A 69 2.48 -13.03 18.51
CA GLY A 69 3.83 -13.56 18.57
C GLY A 69 4.60 -13.55 17.26
N ARG A 70 4.15 -12.76 16.26
CA ARG A 70 4.81 -12.64 14.96
C ARG A 70 4.90 -11.19 14.47
N ARG A 71 3.78 -10.48 14.43
CA ARG A 71 3.76 -9.04 14.15
C ARG A 71 2.46 -8.36 14.59
N PRO A 72 2.50 -7.08 14.97
CA PRO A 72 1.30 -6.26 15.04
C PRO A 72 0.66 -6.05 13.66
N ALA A 73 -0.53 -5.46 13.64
CA ALA A 73 -1.15 -4.98 12.41
C ALA A 73 -0.26 -3.88 11.80
N LEU A 74 0.06 -4.02 10.51
CA LEU A 74 0.76 -2.97 9.75
C LEU A 74 -0.22 -1.86 9.38
N LEU A 75 -1.40 -2.25 8.88
CA LEU A 75 -2.42 -1.30 8.43
C LEU A 75 -3.39 -0.99 9.56
N ASN A 76 -3.43 0.28 9.97
CA ASN A 76 -4.57 0.78 10.74
C ASN A 76 -5.81 0.91 9.83
N LEU A 77 -7.00 1.14 10.41
CA LEU A 77 -8.25 1.22 9.66
C LEU A 77 -8.23 2.32 8.57
N SER A 78 -7.69 3.49 8.88
CA SER A 78 -7.61 4.62 7.95
C SER A 78 -6.73 4.28 6.73
N LEU A 79 -5.53 3.76 6.98
CA LEU A 79 -4.60 3.37 5.93
C LEU A 79 -5.15 2.22 5.08
N TYR A 80 -5.82 1.24 5.71
CA TYR A 80 -6.51 0.17 5.02
C TYR A 80 -7.58 0.70 4.06
N ASP A 81 -8.46 1.60 4.51
CA ASP A 81 -9.54 2.16 3.70
C ASP A 81 -8.99 2.94 2.50
N HIS A 82 -7.94 3.75 2.70
CA HIS A 82 -7.30 4.48 1.61
C HIS A 82 -6.63 3.56 0.59
N LEU A 83 -5.94 2.50 1.04
CA LEU A 83 -5.34 1.51 0.14
C LEU A 83 -6.42 0.73 -0.63
N PHE A 84 -7.57 0.46 -0.01
CA PHE A 84 -8.71 -0.14 -0.68
C PHE A 84 -9.25 0.76 -1.82
N GLU A 85 -9.35 2.07 -1.59
CA GLU A 85 -9.73 3.03 -2.65
C GLU A 85 -8.72 3.06 -3.80
N LEU A 86 -7.42 3.12 -3.48
CA LEU A 86 -6.35 3.10 -4.48
C LEU A 86 -6.32 1.80 -5.29
N LYS A 87 -6.61 0.65 -4.65
CA LYS A 87 -6.80 -0.63 -5.34
C LYS A 87 -7.91 -0.55 -6.38
N ALA A 88 -9.06 0.01 -6.00
CA ALA A 88 -10.20 0.18 -6.90
C ALA A 88 -9.84 1.09 -8.08
N PHE A 89 -9.10 2.18 -7.82
CA PHE A 89 -8.60 3.06 -8.87
C PHE A 89 -7.60 2.37 -9.80
N ARG A 90 -6.65 1.59 -9.28
CA ARG A 90 -5.75 0.75 -10.09
C ARG A 90 -6.54 -0.15 -11.04
N HIS A 91 -7.57 -0.84 -10.53
CA HIS A 91 -8.39 -1.70 -11.36
C HIS A 91 -9.05 -0.90 -12.49
N LEU A 92 -9.59 0.28 -12.18
CA LEU A 92 -10.16 1.19 -13.18
C LEU A 92 -9.14 1.54 -14.27
N VAL A 93 -7.93 1.97 -13.89
CA VAL A 93 -6.85 2.32 -14.84
C VAL A 93 -6.49 1.13 -15.74
N ARG A 94 -6.32 -0.06 -15.15
CA ARG A 94 -5.97 -1.28 -15.90
C ARG A 94 -7.04 -1.71 -16.90
N HIS A 95 -8.31 -1.54 -16.56
CA HIS A 95 -9.42 -1.96 -17.43
C HIS A 95 -9.77 -0.92 -18.48
N LYS A 96 -9.52 0.36 -18.19
CA LYS A 96 -9.89 1.46 -19.09
C LYS A 96 -8.76 1.87 -20.05
N TYR A 97 -7.52 1.44 -19.85
CA TYR A 97 -6.36 1.82 -20.68
C TYR A 97 -6.22 3.34 -20.88
N GLY A 98 -6.65 4.15 -19.90
CA GLY A 98 -6.67 5.61 -20.00
C GLY A 98 -7.85 6.22 -20.78
N PHE A 99 -8.67 5.41 -21.44
CA PHE A 99 -9.91 5.88 -22.09
C PHE A 99 -11.02 6.08 -21.05
N ASP A 100 -11.71 7.22 -21.06
CA ASP A 100 -12.77 7.56 -20.09
C ASP A 100 -12.34 7.57 -18.61
N LEU A 101 -11.08 7.93 -18.32
CA LEU A 101 -10.70 8.33 -16.97
C LEU A 101 -11.21 9.74 -16.70
N LYS A 102 -11.96 9.88 -15.60
CA LYS A 102 -12.48 11.16 -15.15
C LYS A 102 -11.35 12.00 -14.54
N PRO A 103 -11.03 13.20 -15.06
CA PRO A 103 -9.97 14.07 -14.55
C PRO A 103 -10.00 14.26 -13.03
N GLU A 104 -11.18 14.52 -12.47
CA GLU A 104 -11.38 14.74 -11.04
C GLU A 104 -11.06 13.50 -10.20
N LYS A 105 -11.24 12.30 -10.76
CA LYS A 105 -10.87 11.05 -10.09
C LYS A 105 -9.36 10.83 -10.12
N VAL A 106 -8.69 11.23 -11.20
CA VAL A 106 -7.21 11.17 -11.27
C VAL A 106 -6.60 12.15 -10.27
N ALA A 107 -7.10 13.39 -10.23
CA ALA A 107 -6.67 14.39 -9.26
C ALA A 107 -6.87 13.91 -7.80
N ALA A 108 -8.07 13.44 -7.47
CA ALA A 108 -8.37 12.95 -6.12
C ALA A 108 -7.48 11.77 -5.70
N ASN A 109 -7.20 10.83 -6.61
CA ASN A 109 -6.32 9.68 -6.30
C ASN A 109 -4.84 10.08 -6.25
N PHE A 110 -4.44 11.13 -6.99
CA PHE A 110 -3.12 11.72 -6.86
C PHE A 110 -2.94 12.35 -5.48
N ASP A 111 -3.91 13.14 -5.02
CA ASP A 111 -3.86 13.76 -3.68
C ASP A 111 -3.84 12.68 -2.59
N LEU A 112 -4.70 11.67 -2.73
CA LEU A 112 -4.76 10.53 -1.81
C LEU A 112 -3.41 9.81 -1.71
N ILE A 113 -2.78 9.45 -2.84
CA ILE A 113 -1.54 8.69 -2.79
C ILE A 113 -0.36 9.51 -2.23
N ASN A 114 -0.33 10.83 -2.46
CA ASN A 114 0.69 11.69 -1.85
C ASN A 114 0.48 11.83 -0.33
N ALA A 115 -0.77 11.86 0.13
CA ALA A 115 -1.08 11.92 1.56
C ALA A 115 -0.70 10.62 2.28
N ILE A 116 -1.01 9.47 1.68
CA ILE A 116 -0.86 8.16 2.35
C ILE A 116 0.51 7.52 2.19
N PHE A 117 1.30 7.90 1.17
CA PHE A 117 2.62 7.29 0.97
C PHE A 117 3.56 7.50 2.17
N PRO A 118 3.68 8.71 2.76
CA PRO A 118 4.45 8.89 3.99
C PRO A 118 3.90 8.07 5.16
N GLU A 119 2.58 8.04 5.36
CA GLU A 119 1.93 7.23 6.42
C GLU A 119 2.24 5.74 6.26
N PHE A 120 2.22 5.24 5.03
CA PHE A 120 2.56 3.86 4.72
C PHE A 120 4.02 3.53 5.06
N ILE A 121 4.96 4.40 4.69
CA ILE A 121 6.38 4.22 5.01
C ILE A 121 6.59 4.25 6.53
N ASP A 122 5.95 5.19 7.25
CA ASP A 122 6.02 5.26 8.70
C ASP A 122 5.44 4.01 9.36
N ALA A 123 4.39 3.41 8.80
CA ALA A 123 3.82 2.14 9.27
C ALA A 123 4.81 0.98 9.09
N VAL A 124 5.49 0.88 7.95
CA VAL A 124 6.52 -0.14 7.69
C VAL A 124 7.71 0.03 8.63
N VAL A 125 8.19 1.26 8.85
CA VAL A 125 9.28 1.54 9.79
C VAL A 125 8.86 1.25 11.24
N SER A 126 7.62 1.56 11.60
CA SER A 126 7.09 1.24 12.93
C SER A 126 6.98 -0.26 13.16
N LEU A 127 6.59 -1.01 12.13
CA LEU A 127 6.55 -2.46 12.16
C LEU A 127 7.95 -3.04 12.39
N GLU A 128 8.95 -2.61 11.61
CA GLU A 128 10.34 -3.05 11.76
C GLU A 128 10.84 -2.83 13.19
N LYS A 129 10.62 -1.63 13.75
CA LYS A 129 11.01 -1.32 15.14
C LYS A 129 10.34 -2.23 16.15
N ALA A 130 9.02 -2.43 16.06
CA ALA A 130 8.28 -3.29 16.97
C ALA A 130 8.80 -4.75 16.91
N MET A 131 9.12 -5.23 15.73
CA MET A 131 9.67 -6.58 15.54
C MET A 131 11.09 -6.71 16.11
N LEU A 132 11.94 -5.68 16.01
CA LEU A 132 13.27 -5.69 16.62
C LEU A 132 13.22 -5.64 18.15
N GLU A 133 12.25 -4.93 18.73
CA GLU A 133 12.06 -4.84 20.18
C GLU A 133 11.59 -6.18 20.78
N GLU A 134 10.71 -6.93 20.11
CA GLU A 134 10.28 -8.27 20.54
C GLU A 134 11.41 -9.30 20.53
N ILE A 135 12.39 -9.16 19.64
CA ILE A 135 13.58 -10.04 19.60
C ILE A 135 14.51 -9.78 20.81
N HIS A 136 14.50 -8.57 21.36
CA HIS A 136 15.39 -8.15 22.46
C HIS A 136 14.76 -8.25 23.86
N ASP A 137 13.56 -8.82 24.03
CA ASP A 137 12.98 -9.03 25.36
C ASP A 137 13.73 -10.11 26.15
N PRO A 138 14.42 -9.78 27.26
CA PRO A 138 15.13 -10.76 28.10
C PRO A 138 14.19 -11.80 28.74
N ALA A 139 12.87 -11.60 28.72
CA ALA A 139 11.91 -12.63 29.13
C ALA A 139 11.86 -13.83 28.15
N ASN A 140 12.26 -13.66 26.89
CA ASN A 140 12.28 -14.73 25.89
C ASN A 140 13.58 -15.58 25.93
N GLU A 141 14.62 -15.11 26.65
CA GLU A 141 15.87 -15.87 26.87
C GLU A 141 15.81 -16.84 28.06
N SER A 142 14.71 -16.86 28.83
CA SER A 142 14.62 -17.55 30.12
C SER A 142 13.68 -18.76 30.15
N LYS A 143 13.79 -19.66 29.15
CA LYS A 143 13.43 -21.07 29.34
C LYS A 143 14.60 -21.99 29.01
N PRO A 144 15.47 -22.32 29.99
CA PRO A 144 16.30 -23.51 29.84
C PRO A 144 15.35 -24.71 29.83
N GLY A 145 15.44 -25.53 28.79
CA GLY A 145 14.72 -26.79 28.68
C GLY A 145 14.93 -27.63 29.93
N SER A 146 13.89 -27.70 30.76
CA SER A 146 13.82 -28.63 31.87
C SER A 146 13.35 -29.98 31.34
N ARG A 147 14.34 -30.85 31.11
CA ARG A 147 14.33 -32.33 31.13
C ARG A 147 13.40 -33.07 30.17
#